data_AF-A0A433JYB0-F1
#
_entry.id   AF-A0A433JYB0-F1
#
_cell.length_a   1.000
_cell.length_b   1.000
_cell.length_c   1.000
_cell.angle_alpha   90.00
_cell.angle_beta   90.00
_cell.angle_gamma   90.00
#
_symmetry.space_group_name_H-M   'P 1'
#
loop_
_entity.id
_entity.type
_entity.pdbx_description
1 polymer ?
#
loop_
_entity_poly.entity_id
_entity_poly.type
_entity_poly.pdbx_seq_one_letter_code
_entity_poly.pdbx_strand_id
1 'polypeptide(L)'
;MPSSADVKKLILDKAPIEQIYAKANLLKPLELVLLKAEGGDEVQKIMNSPEFVPLWVNKFNALRLTRDPSFRFRDPAPQSKADFYCGYVLYLAALNVKRTDEDKYSYYLSAALRFNSFHAFQECLHSLVHLGQNYSTKKELNDAVSYLSSVALQIPSKNTPSSLLLANTWFYFASFYSKLGCEGEAVECYKKCWANLHLAELTESNSEKAIHNAYFGEGIKLSNAYGLNTLTDIKERCLTVANGALTAQVRNSIEADLVDKLTPECKEISEEKSIRNKLSIL
;
A
#
# COMPACT_ATOMS: atom_id res chain seq x y z
N MET A 1 -14.34 15.71 27.66
CA MET A 1 -14.30 14.88 26.44
C MET A 1 -14.30 13.43 26.89
N PRO A 2 -15.09 12.52 26.29
CA PRO A 2 -15.03 11.09 26.62
C PRO A 2 -13.67 10.51 26.24
N SER A 3 -13.21 9.50 26.98
CA SER A 3 -12.02 8.71 26.66
C SER A 3 -12.38 7.42 25.93
N SER A 4 -11.41 6.78 25.27
CA SER A 4 -11.62 5.44 24.68
C SER A 4 -12.01 4.39 25.73
N ALA A 5 -11.52 4.53 26.97
CA ALA A 5 -11.88 3.65 28.09
C ALA A 5 -13.36 3.76 28.46
N ASP A 6 -13.94 4.96 28.43
CA ASP A 6 -15.37 5.18 28.71
C ASP A 6 -16.24 4.48 27.66
N VAL A 7 -15.89 4.60 26.38
CA VAL A 7 -16.63 3.96 25.29
C VAL A 7 -16.47 2.43 25.35
N LYS A 8 -15.26 1.93 25.62
CA LYS A 8 -15.02 0.50 25.83
C LYS A 8 -15.89 -0.05 26.96
N LYS A 9 -15.98 0.68 28.09
CA LYS A 9 -16.85 0.28 29.20
C LYS A 9 -18.31 0.21 28.79
N LEU A 10 -18.83 1.22 28.08
CA LEU A 10 -20.21 1.20 27.59
C LEU A 10 -20.51 0.00 26.69
N ILE A 11 -19.56 -0.40 25.84
CA ILE A 11 -19.69 -1.59 25.00
C ILE A 11 -19.76 -2.85 25.86
N LEU A 12 -18.86 -3.01 26.83
CA LEU A 12 -18.81 -4.18 27.71
C LEU A 12 -20.04 -4.29 28.63
N ASP A 13 -20.56 -3.14 29.06
CA ASP A 13 -21.79 -3.03 29.86
C ASP A 13 -23.06 -3.19 29.00
N LYS A 14 -22.93 -3.42 27.68
CA LYS A 14 -24.04 -3.58 26.71
C LYS A 14 -25.02 -2.41 26.73
N ALA A 15 -24.49 -1.19 26.85
CA ALA A 15 -25.30 0.03 26.76
C ALA A 15 -26.02 0.14 25.41
N PRO A 16 -27.11 0.93 25.31
CA PRO A 16 -27.79 1.17 24.03
C PRO A 16 -26.84 1.65 22.94
N ILE A 17 -27.01 1.14 21.72
CA ILE A 17 -26.08 1.37 20.60
C ILE A 17 -25.96 2.85 20.25
N GLU A 18 -27.03 3.62 20.41
CA GLU A 18 -27.09 5.06 20.16
C GLU A 18 -26.20 5.82 21.16
N GLN A 19 -26.15 5.36 22.41
CA GLN A 19 -25.30 5.95 23.44
C GLN A 19 -23.82 5.69 23.14
N ILE A 20 -23.49 4.45 22.74
CA ILE A 20 -22.13 4.07 22.34
C ILE A 20 -21.70 4.89 21.13
N TYR A 21 -22.55 4.97 20.10
CA TYR A 21 -22.31 5.75 18.89
C TYR A 21 -22.05 7.23 19.19
N ALA A 22 -22.93 7.86 19.99
CA ALA A 22 -22.81 9.27 20.35
C ALA A 22 -21.49 9.57 21.07
N LYS A 23 -21.06 8.69 21.98
CA LYS A 23 -19.79 8.84 22.69
C LYS A 23 -18.58 8.57 21.80
N ALA A 24 -18.62 7.54 20.96
CA ALA A 24 -17.56 7.22 20.00
C ALA A 24 -17.34 8.36 19.00
N ASN A 25 -18.41 9.02 18.53
CA ASN A 25 -18.31 10.12 17.58
C ASN A 25 -17.54 11.34 18.12
N LEU A 26 -17.54 11.53 19.44
CA LEU A 26 -16.86 12.61 20.15
C LEU A 26 -15.39 12.32 20.47
N LEU A 27 -14.91 11.09 20.26
CA LEU A 27 -13.51 10.73 20.49
C LEU A 27 -12.60 11.48 19.52
N LYS A 28 -11.39 11.81 20.00
CA LYS A 28 -10.32 12.28 19.12
C LYS A 28 -9.97 11.20 18.08
N PRO A 29 -9.46 11.57 16.90
CA PRO A 29 -9.14 10.59 15.85
C PRO A 29 -8.29 9.42 16.34
N LEU A 30 -7.20 9.70 17.08
CA LEU A 30 -6.32 8.65 17.58
C LEU A 30 -7.00 7.75 18.62
N GLU A 31 -7.78 8.31 19.55
CA GLU A 31 -8.51 7.53 20.56
C GLU A 31 -9.55 6.60 19.93
N LEU A 32 -10.26 7.07 18.89
CA LEU A 32 -11.25 6.28 18.16
C LEU A 32 -10.62 5.09 17.45
N VAL A 33 -9.48 5.29 16.79
CA VAL A 33 -8.81 4.22 16.03
C VAL A 33 -8.13 3.22 16.96
N LEU A 34 -7.52 3.67 18.06
CA LEU A 34 -6.94 2.78 19.07
C LEU A 34 -8.03 1.95 19.76
N LEU A 35 -9.21 2.53 20.02
CA LEU A 35 -10.36 1.77 20.50
C LEU A 35 -10.72 0.60 19.56
N LYS A 36 -10.76 0.83 18.23
CA LYS A 36 -11.02 -0.25 17.26
C LYS A 36 -9.84 -1.23 17.14
N ALA A 37 -8.60 -0.75 17.24
CA ALA A 37 -7.39 -1.59 17.10
C ALA A 37 -7.14 -2.51 18.30
N GLU A 38 -7.46 -2.06 19.52
CA GLU A 38 -7.09 -2.69 20.80
C GLU A 38 -8.30 -3.11 21.65
N GLY A 39 -9.52 -2.80 21.21
CA GLY A 39 -10.73 -2.96 22.01
C GLY A 39 -11.10 -4.41 22.38
N GLY A 40 -10.51 -5.41 21.70
CA GLY A 40 -10.90 -6.81 21.79
C GLY A 40 -12.15 -7.13 20.95
N ASP A 41 -12.57 -8.39 20.96
CA ASP A 41 -13.55 -8.93 20.01
C ASP A 41 -14.93 -8.25 20.12
N GLU A 42 -15.43 -8.03 21.34
CA GLU A 42 -16.73 -7.36 21.55
C GLU A 42 -16.73 -5.91 21.04
N VAL A 43 -15.64 -5.17 21.26
CA VAL A 43 -15.49 -3.83 20.71
C VAL A 43 -15.41 -3.87 19.20
N GLN A 44 -14.61 -4.77 18.61
CA GLN A 44 -14.54 -4.90 17.17
C GLN A 44 -15.89 -5.26 16.54
N LYS A 45 -16.66 -6.14 17.18
CA LYS A 45 -18.00 -6.52 16.73
C LYS A 45 -18.94 -5.32 16.65
N ILE A 46 -18.97 -4.49 17.69
CA ILE A 46 -19.78 -3.25 17.70
C ILE A 46 -19.24 -2.24 16.69
N MET A 47 -17.93 -2.00 16.67
CA MET A 47 -17.33 -0.98 15.78
C MET A 47 -17.42 -1.37 14.29
N ASN A 48 -17.61 -2.64 13.97
CA ASN A 48 -17.82 -3.14 12.60
C ASN A 48 -19.31 -3.36 12.27
N SER A 49 -20.23 -3.03 13.18
CA SER A 49 -21.65 -3.26 12.98
C SER A 49 -22.25 -2.27 11.96
N PRO A 50 -23.38 -2.60 11.32
CA PRO A 50 -24.06 -1.72 10.37
C PRO A 50 -24.37 -0.31 10.93
N GLU A 51 -24.68 -0.22 12.23
CA GLU A 51 -24.97 1.03 12.93
C GLU A 51 -23.78 1.98 12.98
N PHE A 52 -22.55 1.45 12.92
CA PHE A 52 -21.31 2.24 12.90
C PHE A 52 -20.85 2.61 11.49
N VAL A 53 -21.44 2.05 10.43
CA VAL A 53 -21.08 2.40 9.04
C VAL A 53 -21.19 3.91 8.77
N PRO A 54 -22.27 4.62 9.17
CA PRO A 54 -22.36 6.07 9.00
C PRO A 54 -21.25 6.84 9.71
N LEU A 55 -20.83 6.40 10.90
CA LEU A 55 -19.71 7.04 11.61
C LEU A 55 -18.45 6.98 10.76
N TRP A 56 -18.10 5.79 10.27
CA TRP A 56 -16.89 5.59 9.49
C TRP A 56 -16.92 6.29 8.14
N VAL A 57 -18.07 6.29 7.46
CA VAL A 57 -18.27 7.05 6.22
C VAL A 57 -18.03 8.55 6.47
N ASN A 58 -18.61 9.10 7.54
CA ASN A 58 -18.44 10.51 7.88
C ASN A 58 -16.99 10.85 8.24
N LYS A 59 -16.33 10.01 9.06
CA LYS A 59 -14.93 10.19 9.44
C LYS A 59 -13.99 10.09 8.22
N PHE A 60 -14.22 9.13 7.33
CA PHE A 60 -13.50 8.99 6.06
C PHE A 60 -13.70 10.22 5.16
N ASN A 61 -14.95 10.63 4.94
CA ASN A 61 -15.28 11.78 4.10
C ASN A 61 -14.78 13.12 4.67
N ALA A 62 -14.44 13.17 5.96
CA ALA A 62 -13.86 14.34 6.62
C ALA A 62 -12.33 14.41 6.50
N LEU A 63 -11.64 13.36 6.05
CA LEU A 63 -10.18 13.36 5.89
C LEU A 63 -9.70 14.41 4.87
N ARG A 64 -8.73 15.23 5.25
CA ARG A 64 -8.12 16.28 4.40
C ARG A 64 -6.61 16.22 4.49
N LEU A 65 -5.94 16.67 3.44
CA LEU A 65 -4.51 16.94 3.49
C LEU A 65 -4.31 18.36 4.02
N THR A 66 -3.31 18.55 4.87
CA THR A 66 -2.97 19.88 5.42
C THR A 66 -2.56 20.87 4.32
N ARG A 67 -1.84 20.38 3.30
CA ARG A 67 -1.33 21.20 2.19
C ARG A 67 -2.33 21.42 1.07
N ASP A 68 -3.28 20.50 0.91
CA ASP A 68 -4.37 20.62 -0.05
C ASP A 68 -5.72 20.27 0.61
N PRO A 69 -6.41 21.26 1.17
CA PRO A 69 -7.73 21.08 1.76
C PRO A 69 -8.82 20.75 0.75
N SER A 70 -8.57 20.83 -0.56
CA SER A 70 -9.51 20.48 -1.62
C SER A 70 -9.48 18.99 -1.96
N PHE A 71 -8.35 18.32 -1.71
CA PHE A 71 -8.21 16.88 -1.90
C PHE A 71 -9.26 16.09 -1.10
N ARG A 72 -9.82 15.06 -1.74
CA ARG A 72 -10.73 14.10 -1.11
C ARG A 72 -10.27 12.70 -1.46
N PHE A 73 -10.23 11.81 -0.46
CA PHE A 73 -10.07 10.39 -0.73
C PHE A 73 -11.30 9.86 -1.48
N ARG A 74 -11.06 9.01 -2.47
CA ARG A 74 -12.08 8.26 -3.21
C ARG A 74 -12.35 6.93 -2.52
N ASP A 75 -13.48 6.33 -2.83
CA ASP A 75 -13.91 5.05 -2.25
C ASP A 75 -12.80 3.97 -2.30
N PRO A 76 -12.35 3.43 -1.13
CA PRO A 76 -11.18 2.56 -1.05
C PRO A 76 -11.48 1.07 -1.27
N ALA A 77 -12.67 0.73 -1.79
CA ALA A 77 -13.06 -0.66 -2.03
C ALA A 77 -11.97 -1.43 -2.80
N PRO A 78 -11.68 -2.70 -2.43
CA PRO A 78 -12.43 -3.54 -1.49
C PRO A 78 -12.16 -3.28 0.00
N GLN A 79 -11.21 -2.42 0.36
CA GLN A 79 -10.98 -2.03 1.74
C GLN A 79 -12.18 -1.23 2.27
N SER A 80 -12.59 -1.49 3.52
CA SER A 80 -13.65 -0.71 4.14
C SER A 80 -13.17 0.73 4.43
N LYS A 81 -14.09 1.70 4.39
CA LYS A 81 -13.79 3.09 4.79
C LYS A 81 -13.33 3.18 6.25
N ALA A 82 -13.81 2.27 7.10
CA ALA A 82 -13.40 2.17 8.49
C ALA A 82 -11.92 1.80 8.61
N ASP A 83 -11.49 0.75 7.91
CA ASP A 83 -10.10 0.28 7.96
C ASP A 83 -9.17 1.25 7.24
N PHE A 84 -9.61 1.87 6.13
CA PHE A 84 -8.85 2.95 5.49
C PHE A 84 -8.61 4.10 6.47
N TYR A 85 -9.67 4.58 7.14
CA TYR A 85 -9.55 5.66 8.11
C TYR A 85 -8.63 5.28 9.27
N CYS A 86 -8.78 4.09 9.85
CA CYS A 86 -7.94 3.61 10.94
C CYS A 86 -6.47 3.53 10.52
N GLY A 87 -6.20 2.88 9.39
CA GLY A 87 -4.85 2.73 8.84
C GLY A 87 -4.18 4.06 8.51
N TYR A 88 -4.93 5.03 7.97
CA TYR A 88 -4.39 6.34 7.64
C TYR A 88 -4.12 7.19 8.89
N VAL A 89 -5.02 7.22 9.86
CA VAL A 89 -4.81 7.98 11.12
C VAL A 89 -3.64 7.41 11.92
N LEU A 90 -3.52 6.08 12.01
CA LEU A 90 -2.39 5.42 12.69
C LEU A 90 -1.06 5.68 11.97
N TYR A 91 -1.06 5.69 10.63
CA TYR A 91 0.10 6.10 9.85
C TYR A 91 0.52 7.54 10.17
N LEU A 92 -0.41 8.49 10.20
CA LEU A 92 -0.11 9.88 10.58
C LEU A 92 0.39 9.98 12.03
N ALA A 93 -0.18 9.21 12.95
CA ALA A 93 0.28 9.14 14.33
C ALA A 93 1.73 8.62 14.42
N ALA A 94 2.07 7.59 13.65
CA ALA A 94 3.45 7.08 13.54
C ALA A 94 4.39 8.19 13.06
N LEU A 95 4.06 8.89 11.96
CA LEU A 95 4.91 9.97 11.45
C LEU A 95 5.15 11.10 12.46
N ASN A 96 4.15 11.44 13.28
CA ASN A 96 4.27 12.49 14.29
C ASN A 96 5.28 12.14 15.40
N VAL A 97 5.51 10.86 15.67
CA VAL A 97 6.41 10.40 16.74
C VAL A 97 7.72 9.80 16.20
N LYS A 98 7.87 9.64 14.89
CA LYS A 98 9.00 8.97 14.22
C LYS A 98 10.39 9.41 14.69
N ARG A 99 10.56 10.68 15.06
CA ARG A 99 11.85 11.26 15.48
C ARG A 99 12.01 11.42 16.99
N THR A 100 10.96 11.15 17.76
CA THR A 100 10.90 11.47 19.19
C THR A 100 10.62 10.25 20.07
N ASP A 101 10.01 9.20 19.53
CA ASP A 101 9.61 8.01 20.28
C ASP A 101 9.54 6.80 19.32
N GLU A 102 10.62 6.00 19.30
CA GLU A 102 10.77 4.84 18.40
C GLU A 102 9.79 3.71 18.72
N ASP A 103 9.50 3.49 19.99
CA ASP A 103 8.55 2.47 20.44
C ASP A 103 7.14 2.81 19.96
N LYS A 104 6.69 4.05 20.15
CA LYS A 104 5.38 4.50 19.64
C LYS A 104 5.34 4.53 18.12
N TYR A 105 6.42 4.92 17.46
CA TYR A 105 6.51 4.88 16.00
C TYR A 105 6.27 3.47 15.48
N SER A 106 7.02 2.50 16.00
CA SER A 106 6.94 1.10 15.61
C SER A 106 5.57 0.51 15.92
N TYR A 107 5.01 0.87 17.08
CA TYR A 107 3.68 0.47 17.50
C TYR A 107 2.59 0.98 16.55
N TYR A 108 2.52 2.29 16.29
CA TYR A 108 1.50 2.87 15.42
C TYR A 108 1.64 2.42 13.97
N LEU A 109 2.87 2.28 13.47
CA LEU A 109 3.11 1.79 12.12
C LEU A 109 2.64 0.34 11.97
N SER A 110 2.98 -0.53 12.94
CA SER A 110 2.53 -1.93 12.95
C SER A 110 1.01 -2.03 13.02
N ALA A 111 0.36 -1.19 13.83
CA ALA A 111 -1.10 -1.12 13.88
C ALA A 111 -1.71 -0.64 12.55
N ALA A 112 -1.09 0.33 11.88
CA ALA A 112 -1.54 0.81 10.57
C ALA A 112 -1.43 -0.28 9.47
N LEU A 113 -0.39 -1.11 9.51
CA LEU A 113 -0.20 -2.24 8.60
C LEU A 113 -1.32 -3.29 8.77
N ARG A 114 -1.77 -3.58 10.00
CA ARG A 114 -2.89 -4.49 10.27
C ARG A 114 -4.21 -4.04 9.64
N PHE A 115 -4.36 -2.74 9.38
CA PHE A 115 -5.50 -2.18 8.65
C PHE A 115 -5.27 -2.10 7.14
N ASN A 116 -4.21 -2.70 6.61
CA ASN A 116 -3.83 -2.66 5.19
C ASN A 116 -3.58 -1.23 4.66
N SER A 117 -2.99 -0.36 5.49
CA SER A 117 -2.66 1.01 5.08
C SER A 117 -1.54 1.02 4.04
N PHE A 118 -1.87 1.37 2.79
CA PHE A 118 -0.88 1.55 1.72
C PHE A 118 0.25 2.51 2.15
N HIS A 119 -0.10 3.63 2.78
CA HIS A 119 0.88 4.63 3.22
C HIS A 119 1.84 4.08 4.29
N ALA A 120 1.36 3.20 5.17
CA ALA A 120 2.22 2.51 6.15
C ALA A 120 3.14 1.49 5.47
N PHE A 121 2.65 0.73 4.50
CA PHE A 121 3.51 -0.16 3.69
C PHE A 121 4.57 0.63 2.93
N GLN A 122 4.18 1.75 2.32
CA GLN A 122 5.11 2.64 1.62
C GLN A 122 6.19 3.16 2.56
N GLU A 123 5.82 3.64 3.75
CA GLU A 123 6.76 4.10 4.77
C GLU A 123 7.74 3.01 5.22
N CYS A 124 7.22 1.80 5.45
CA CYS A 124 8.01 0.63 5.81
C CYS A 124 9.04 0.29 4.72
N LEU A 125 8.60 0.17 3.46
CA LEU A 125 9.47 -0.20 2.35
C LEU A 125 10.43 0.92 1.95
N HIS A 126 10.03 2.19 2.05
CA HIS A 126 10.94 3.32 1.87
C HIS A 126 12.02 3.36 2.95
N SER A 127 11.67 3.07 4.20
CA SER A 127 12.66 2.97 5.29
C SER A 127 13.64 1.82 5.03
N LEU A 128 13.14 0.68 4.53
CA LEU A 128 13.99 -0.45 4.16
C LEU A 128 14.96 -0.10 3.00
N VAL A 129 14.48 0.59 1.96
CA VAL A 129 15.33 1.09 0.87
C VAL A 129 16.36 2.09 1.37
N HIS A 130 15.97 3.00 2.27
CA HIS A 130 16.89 3.98 2.85
C HIS A 130 18.01 3.31 3.65
N LEU A 131 17.67 2.35 4.52
CA LEU A 131 18.67 1.54 5.24
C LEU A 131 19.56 0.74 4.28
N GLY A 132 18.98 0.24 3.19
CA GLY A 132 19.70 -0.54 2.18
C GLY A 132 20.84 0.19 1.48
N GLN A 133 20.84 1.53 1.49
CA GLN A 133 21.95 2.33 0.98
C GLN A 133 23.25 2.12 1.78
N ASN A 134 23.15 1.68 3.03
CA ASN A 134 24.27 1.47 3.94
C ASN A 134 24.65 -0.01 4.11
N TYR A 135 23.93 -0.95 3.50
CA TYR A 135 24.30 -2.36 3.56
C TYR A 135 25.59 -2.60 2.80
N SER A 136 26.50 -3.30 3.47
CA SER A 136 27.87 -3.53 2.99
C SER A 136 28.15 -5.00 2.74
N THR A 137 27.26 -5.88 3.20
CA THR A 137 27.41 -7.33 3.07
C THR A 137 26.20 -7.97 2.38
N LYS A 138 26.46 -9.08 1.68
CA LYS A 138 25.41 -9.91 1.09
C LYS A 138 24.41 -10.43 2.14
N LYS A 139 24.88 -10.71 3.36
CA LYS A 139 24.04 -11.20 4.45
C LYS A 139 22.98 -10.17 4.85
N GLU A 140 23.38 -8.92 5.06
CA GLU A 140 22.46 -7.82 5.38
C GLU A 140 21.39 -7.65 4.30
N LEU A 141 21.78 -7.72 3.02
CA LEU A 141 20.83 -7.68 1.91
C LEU A 141 19.87 -8.87 1.91
N ASN A 142 20.35 -10.08 2.16
CA ASN A 142 19.51 -11.27 2.22
C ASN A 142 18.51 -11.23 3.38
N ASP A 143 18.93 -10.72 4.54
CA ASP A 143 18.06 -10.53 5.70
C ASP A 143 16.97 -9.50 5.37
N ALA A 144 17.35 -8.40 4.72
CA ALA A 144 16.42 -7.37 4.26
C ALA A 144 15.46 -7.86 3.15
N VAL A 145 15.92 -8.70 2.21
CA VAL A 145 15.06 -9.34 1.19
C VAL A 145 14.09 -10.34 1.82
N SER A 146 14.50 -11.05 2.85
CA SER A 146 13.64 -11.96 3.59
C SER A 146 12.52 -11.19 4.28
N TYR A 147 12.85 -10.05 4.88
CA TYR A 147 11.86 -9.12 5.45
C TYR A 147 10.94 -8.52 4.37
N LEU A 148 11.49 -8.02 3.27
CA LEU A 148 10.70 -7.52 2.12
C LEU A 148 9.71 -8.58 1.63
N SER A 149 10.14 -9.83 1.52
CA SER A 149 9.29 -10.92 1.07
C SER A 149 8.13 -11.20 2.03
N SER A 150 8.35 -11.11 3.34
CA SER A 150 7.29 -11.28 4.34
C SER A 150 6.30 -10.11 4.38
N VAL A 151 6.78 -8.88 4.15
CA VAL A 151 5.92 -7.69 4.01
C VAL A 151 5.12 -7.74 2.70
N ALA A 152 5.74 -8.17 1.60
CA ALA A 152 5.10 -8.27 0.29
C ALA A 152 3.89 -9.23 0.29
N LEU A 153 3.92 -10.28 1.12
CA LEU A 153 2.77 -11.18 1.31
C LEU A 153 1.56 -10.51 1.98
N GLN A 154 1.79 -9.44 2.74
CA GLN A 154 0.74 -8.71 3.47
C GLN A 154 0.18 -7.54 2.66
N ILE A 155 0.95 -7.00 1.72
CA ILE A 155 0.49 -5.92 0.85
C ILE A 155 -0.72 -6.45 0.06
N PRO A 156 -1.88 -5.76 0.08
CA PRO A 156 -3.02 -6.14 -0.74
C PRO A 156 -2.59 -6.24 -2.21
N SER A 157 -2.39 -7.47 -2.66
CA SER A 157 -2.02 -7.79 -4.03
C SER A 157 -3.31 -7.67 -4.84
N LYS A 158 -3.29 -6.84 -5.90
CA LYS A 158 -4.32 -6.57 -6.93
C LYS A 158 -4.68 -5.08 -7.11
N ASN A 159 -3.73 -4.16 -6.92
CA ASN A 159 -3.89 -2.81 -7.48
C ASN A 159 -2.54 -2.24 -7.94
N THR A 160 -2.62 -1.27 -8.84
CA THR A 160 -1.45 -0.63 -9.45
C THR A 160 -0.51 0.00 -8.42
N PRO A 161 -0.97 0.75 -7.39
CA PRO A 161 -0.06 1.31 -6.38
C PRO A 161 0.76 0.27 -5.62
N SER A 162 0.14 -0.81 -5.15
CA SER A 162 0.83 -1.90 -4.44
C SER A 162 1.91 -2.55 -5.32
N SER A 163 1.58 -2.84 -6.58
CA SER A 163 2.52 -3.40 -7.53
C SER A 163 3.66 -2.44 -7.84
N LEU A 164 3.39 -1.15 -8.04
CA LEU A 164 4.41 -0.14 -8.25
C LEU A 164 5.34 0.04 -7.04
N LEU A 165 4.79 0.01 -5.83
CA LEU A 165 5.58 0.08 -4.60
C LEU A 165 6.58 -1.09 -4.49
N LEU A 166 6.12 -2.31 -4.77
CA LEU A 166 6.98 -3.49 -4.81
C LEU A 166 8.00 -3.41 -5.94
N ALA A 167 7.58 -3.01 -7.14
CA ALA A 167 8.48 -2.86 -8.29
C ALA A 167 9.62 -1.88 -7.98
N ASN A 168 9.30 -0.72 -7.43
CA ASN A 168 10.28 0.29 -7.03
C ASN A 168 11.22 -0.24 -5.95
N THR A 169 10.71 -1.00 -4.98
CA THR A 169 11.53 -1.59 -3.92
C THR A 169 12.51 -2.63 -4.49
N TRP A 170 12.03 -3.57 -5.31
CA TRP A 170 12.89 -4.57 -5.96
C TRP A 170 13.94 -3.93 -6.88
N PHE A 171 13.60 -2.82 -7.54
CA PHE A 171 14.52 -2.06 -8.37
C PHE A 171 15.72 -1.53 -7.56
N TYR A 172 15.49 -0.97 -6.37
CA TYR A 172 16.58 -0.53 -5.48
C TYR A 172 17.42 -1.71 -4.98
N PHE A 173 16.79 -2.82 -4.60
CA PHE A 173 17.52 -4.02 -4.15
C PHE A 173 18.39 -4.62 -5.25
N ALA A 174 17.94 -4.61 -6.51
CA ALA A 174 18.78 -4.99 -7.64
C ALA A 174 20.06 -4.14 -7.72
N SER A 175 19.92 -2.83 -7.52
CA SER A 175 21.06 -1.91 -7.48
C SER A 175 21.98 -2.16 -6.28
N PHE A 176 21.45 -2.53 -5.10
CA PHE A 176 22.27 -2.86 -3.94
C PHE A 176 23.06 -4.14 -4.14
N TYR A 177 22.47 -5.20 -4.68
CA TYR A 177 23.20 -6.43 -5.01
C TYR A 177 24.28 -6.20 -6.09
N SER A 178 23.97 -5.42 -7.12
CA SER A 178 24.93 -5.08 -8.17
C SER A 178 26.16 -4.36 -7.59
N LYS A 179 25.97 -3.43 -6.64
CA LYS A 179 27.07 -2.73 -5.96
C LYS A 179 28.00 -3.66 -5.18
N LEU A 180 27.48 -4.79 -4.69
CA LEU A 180 28.28 -5.81 -3.99
C LEU A 180 28.81 -6.90 -4.93
N GLY A 181 28.68 -6.75 -6.26
CA GLY A 181 29.08 -7.75 -7.24
C GLY A 181 28.24 -9.04 -7.22
N CYS A 182 27.05 -8.99 -6.64
CA CYS A 182 26.12 -10.12 -6.53
C CYS A 182 25.14 -10.14 -7.72
N GLU A 183 25.68 -10.35 -8.93
CA GLU A 183 24.92 -10.20 -10.18
C GLU A 183 23.74 -11.17 -10.29
N GLY A 184 23.87 -12.40 -9.77
CA GLY A 184 22.78 -13.38 -9.78
C GLY A 184 21.55 -12.88 -9.02
N GLU A 185 21.75 -12.39 -7.79
CA GLU A 185 20.69 -11.82 -6.96
C GLU A 185 20.13 -10.51 -7.54
N ALA A 186 20.98 -9.69 -8.17
CA ALA A 186 20.55 -8.48 -8.86
C ALA A 186 19.58 -8.80 -10.00
N VAL A 187 19.91 -9.80 -10.84
CA VAL A 187 19.04 -10.28 -11.92
C VAL A 187 17.70 -10.77 -11.37
N GLU A 188 17.69 -11.55 -10.29
CA GLU A 188 16.45 -12.00 -9.66
C GLU A 188 15.58 -10.85 -9.13
N CYS A 189 16.21 -9.82 -8.56
CA CYS A 189 15.50 -8.61 -8.16
C CYS A 189 14.91 -7.86 -9.37
N TYR A 190 15.64 -7.74 -10.48
CA TYR A 190 15.11 -7.16 -11.71
C TYR A 190 13.93 -7.97 -12.28
N LYS A 191 13.96 -9.30 -12.22
CA LYS A 191 12.82 -10.13 -12.63
C LYS A 191 11.58 -9.86 -11.76
N LYS A 192 11.75 -9.76 -10.44
CA LYS A 192 10.66 -9.40 -9.50
C LYS A 192 10.14 -7.97 -9.74
N CYS A 193 11.04 -7.03 -10.03
CA CYS A 193 10.68 -5.68 -10.44
C CYS A 193 9.81 -5.70 -11.70
N TRP A 194 10.27 -6.38 -12.76
CA TRP A 194 9.55 -6.50 -14.03
C TRP A 194 8.16 -7.13 -13.86
N ALA A 195 8.08 -8.22 -13.11
CA ALA A 195 6.82 -8.89 -12.79
C ALA A 195 5.80 -7.93 -12.17
N ASN A 196 6.24 -7.10 -11.22
CA ASN A 196 5.37 -6.13 -10.57
C ASN A 196 5.03 -4.94 -11.47
N LEU A 197 5.93 -4.48 -12.34
CA LEU A 197 5.62 -3.45 -13.34
C LEU A 197 4.55 -3.92 -14.33
N HIS A 198 4.62 -5.18 -14.77
CA HIS A 198 3.59 -5.73 -15.64
C HIS A 198 2.27 -5.95 -14.89
N LEU A 199 2.30 -6.42 -13.65
CA LEU A 199 1.09 -6.53 -12.83
C LEU A 199 0.41 -5.15 -12.62
N ALA A 200 1.21 -4.09 -12.44
CA ALA A 200 0.72 -2.73 -12.35
C ALA A 200 -0.03 -2.30 -13.62
N GLU A 201 0.48 -2.67 -14.79
CA GLU A 201 -0.11 -2.38 -16.11
C GLU A 201 -1.41 -3.15 -16.35
N LEU A 202 -1.44 -4.43 -15.97
CA LEU A 202 -2.63 -5.27 -16.08
C LEU A 202 -3.77 -4.78 -15.19
N THR A 203 -3.47 -4.08 -14.10
CA THR A 203 -4.46 -3.61 -13.11
C THR A 203 -4.76 -2.11 -13.18
N GLU A 204 -4.11 -1.36 -14.07
CA GLU A 204 -4.17 0.10 -14.13
C GLU A 204 -5.57 0.66 -14.37
N SER A 205 -6.30 0.10 -15.35
CA SER A 205 -7.66 0.54 -15.68
C SER A 205 -8.65 0.40 -14.52
N ASN A 206 -8.40 -0.53 -13.60
CA ASN A 206 -9.27 -0.78 -12.45
C ASN A 206 -8.75 -0.11 -11.17
N SER A 207 -7.61 0.59 -11.25
CA SER A 207 -6.91 1.14 -10.08
C SER A 207 -6.98 2.65 -9.98
N GLU A 208 -7.81 3.34 -10.77
CA GLU A 208 -7.87 4.82 -10.77
C GLU A 208 -8.10 5.41 -9.37
N LYS A 209 -9.06 4.85 -8.60
CA LYS A 209 -9.33 5.27 -7.22
C LYS A 209 -8.15 4.99 -6.28
N ALA A 210 -7.50 3.84 -6.44
CA ALA A 210 -6.35 3.45 -5.64
C ALA A 210 -5.15 4.37 -5.93
N ILE A 211 -4.87 4.68 -7.21
CA ILE A 211 -3.84 5.62 -7.65
C ILE A 211 -4.10 7.02 -7.06
N HIS A 212 -5.34 7.51 -7.17
CA HIS A 212 -5.74 8.79 -6.60
C HIS A 212 -5.49 8.85 -5.08
N ASN A 213 -5.87 7.80 -4.36
CA ASN A 213 -5.71 7.74 -2.90
C ASN A 213 -4.25 7.58 -2.46
N ALA A 214 -3.48 6.72 -3.14
CA ALA A 214 -2.10 6.39 -2.82
C ALA A 214 -1.14 7.56 -3.04
N TYR A 215 -1.38 8.33 -4.10
CA TYR A 215 -0.49 9.41 -4.52
C TYR A 215 -1.17 10.77 -4.46
N PHE A 216 -2.23 10.89 -3.66
CA PHE A 216 -2.90 12.16 -3.37
C PHE A 216 -3.33 12.96 -4.61
N GLY A 217 -3.77 12.27 -5.67
CA GLY A 217 -4.23 12.88 -6.93
C GLY A 217 -3.12 13.24 -7.90
N GLU A 218 -1.85 12.99 -7.56
CA GLU A 218 -0.69 13.36 -8.37
C GLU A 218 -0.31 12.34 -9.46
N GLY A 219 -1.16 11.33 -9.68
CA GLY A 219 -0.88 10.21 -10.57
C GLY A 219 0.27 9.33 -10.10
N ILE A 220 0.79 8.47 -10.97
CA ILE A 220 1.84 7.50 -10.60
C ILE A 220 3.26 8.12 -10.53
N LYS A 221 3.41 9.43 -10.70
CA LYS A 221 4.73 10.09 -10.65
C LYS A 221 5.46 9.87 -9.34
N LEU A 222 4.71 9.75 -8.24
CA LEU A 222 5.26 9.52 -6.90
C LEU A 222 5.57 8.04 -6.61
N SER A 223 5.28 7.14 -7.55
CA SER A 223 5.42 5.69 -7.36
C SER A 223 6.82 5.16 -7.66
N ASN A 224 7.66 5.95 -8.34
CA ASN A 224 8.91 5.49 -8.94
C ASN A 224 10.03 6.50 -8.73
N ALA A 225 11.27 6.00 -8.71
CA ALA A 225 12.48 6.79 -8.48
C ALA A 225 12.74 7.92 -9.52
N TYR A 226 12.03 7.90 -10.65
CA TYR A 226 12.29 8.78 -11.80
C TYR A 226 11.25 9.88 -12.00
N GLY A 227 10.16 9.89 -11.22
CA GLY A 227 9.10 10.87 -11.39
C GLY A 227 8.30 10.70 -12.69
N LEU A 228 8.30 9.51 -13.29
CA LEU A 228 7.65 9.23 -14.57
C LEU A 228 6.15 8.99 -14.41
N ASN A 229 5.37 9.43 -15.40
CA ASN A 229 3.90 9.44 -15.33
C ASN A 229 3.24 8.25 -16.01
N THR A 230 3.97 7.44 -16.78
CA THR A 230 3.40 6.30 -17.50
C THR A 230 4.15 5.00 -17.18
N LEU A 231 3.43 3.88 -17.17
CA LEU A 231 4.04 2.57 -16.95
C LEU A 231 4.99 2.17 -18.09
N THR A 232 4.72 2.61 -19.32
CA THR A 232 5.59 2.42 -20.48
C THR A 232 6.96 3.07 -20.22
N ASP A 233 6.99 4.35 -19.84
CA ASP A 233 8.24 5.06 -19.57
C ASP A 233 9.01 4.42 -18.41
N ILE A 234 8.30 3.99 -17.35
CA ILE A 234 8.91 3.32 -16.19
C ILE A 234 9.54 1.99 -16.62
N LYS A 235 8.85 1.19 -17.44
CA LYS A 235 9.38 -0.07 -17.96
C LYS A 235 10.60 0.15 -18.84
N GLU A 236 10.54 1.08 -19.80
CA GLU A 236 11.68 1.41 -20.67
C GLU A 236 12.91 1.86 -19.87
N ARG A 237 12.69 2.67 -18.84
CA ARG A 237 13.76 3.10 -17.94
C ARG A 237 14.35 1.93 -17.15
N CYS A 238 13.49 1.03 -16.63
CA CYS A 238 13.94 -0.19 -15.96
C CYS A 238 14.81 -1.06 -16.88
N LEU A 239 14.41 -1.24 -18.15
CA LEU A 239 15.19 -2.00 -19.13
C LEU A 239 16.56 -1.37 -19.41
N THR A 240 16.58 -0.05 -19.56
CA THR A 240 17.82 0.69 -19.79
C THR A 240 18.81 0.47 -18.65
N VAL A 241 18.34 0.49 -17.39
CA VAL A 241 19.21 0.31 -16.22
C VAL A 241 19.56 -1.16 -15.97
N ALA A 242 18.66 -2.09 -16.25
CA ALA A 242 18.91 -3.52 -16.12
C ALA A 242 19.98 -4.04 -17.10
N ASN A 243 20.33 -3.28 -18.14
CA ASN A 243 21.48 -3.49 -19.04
C ASN A 243 21.72 -4.97 -19.45
N GLY A 244 20.68 -5.62 -19.99
CA GLY A 244 20.76 -7.01 -20.47
C GLY A 244 20.39 -8.09 -19.44
N ALA A 245 20.25 -7.75 -18.16
CA ALA A 245 19.73 -8.67 -17.13
C ALA A 245 18.31 -9.19 -17.43
N LEU A 246 17.54 -8.42 -18.20
CA LEU A 246 16.17 -8.75 -18.62
C LEU A 246 16.10 -8.92 -20.15
N THR A 247 16.49 -10.10 -20.65
CA THR A 247 16.34 -10.43 -22.08
C THR A 247 14.87 -10.48 -22.48
N ALA A 248 14.58 -10.29 -23.78
CA ALA A 248 13.21 -10.37 -24.30
C ALA A 248 12.51 -11.69 -23.93
N GLN A 249 13.24 -12.81 -24.01
CA GLN A 249 12.70 -14.13 -23.64
C GLN A 249 12.29 -14.20 -22.16
N VAL A 250 13.13 -13.70 -21.25
CA VAL A 250 12.83 -13.68 -19.81
C VAL A 250 11.60 -12.82 -19.53
N ARG A 251 11.52 -11.63 -20.14
CA ARG A 251 10.38 -10.72 -19.97
C ARG A 251 9.09 -11.36 -20.47
N ASN A 252 9.08 -11.88 -21.69
CA ASN A 252 7.91 -12.52 -22.29
C ASN A 252 7.42 -13.72 -21.44
N SER A 253 8.34 -14.51 -20.88
CA SER A 253 7.98 -15.62 -20.00
C SER A 253 7.32 -15.14 -18.71
N ILE A 254 7.86 -14.10 -18.06
CA ILE A 254 7.29 -13.53 -16.83
C ILE A 254 5.90 -12.94 -17.11
N GLU A 255 5.75 -12.23 -18.23
CA GLU A 255 4.50 -11.58 -18.62
C GLU A 255 3.41 -12.62 -18.90
N ALA A 256 3.72 -13.66 -19.69
CA ALA A 256 2.79 -14.75 -19.96
C ALA A 256 2.33 -15.46 -18.68
N ASP A 257 3.26 -15.81 -17.78
CA ASP A 257 2.96 -16.45 -16.51
C ASP A 257 2.00 -15.63 -15.63
N LEU A 258 2.07 -14.29 -15.70
CA LEU A 258 1.23 -13.39 -14.92
C LEU A 258 -0.17 -13.25 -15.53
N VAL A 259 -0.27 -13.17 -16.86
CA VAL A 259 -1.56 -13.17 -17.57
C VAL A 259 -2.34 -14.43 -17.25
N ASP A 260 -1.68 -15.59 -17.23
CA ASP A 260 -2.33 -16.88 -16.92
C ASP A 260 -2.88 -16.94 -15.49
N LYS A 261 -2.18 -16.32 -14.54
CA LYS A 261 -2.51 -16.30 -13.10
C LYS A 261 -3.52 -15.23 -12.69
N LEU A 262 -3.88 -14.30 -13.58
CA LEU A 262 -4.93 -13.32 -13.30
C LEU A 262 -6.32 -13.97 -13.26
N THR A 263 -7.18 -13.46 -12.38
CA THR A 263 -8.59 -13.87 -12.33
C THR A 263 -9.31 -13.48 -13.64
N PRO A 264 -10.39 -14.18 -14.03
CA PRO A 264 -11.13 -13.91 -15.27
C PRO A 264 -11.55 -12.44 -15.45
N GLU A 265 -11.92 -11.76 -14.37
CA GLU A 265 -12.27 -10.33 -14.32
C GLU A 265 -11.14 -9.39 -14.82
N CYS A 266 -9.88 -9.83 -14.75
CA CYS A 266 -8.73 -9.11 -15.29
C CYS A 266 -8.35 -9.58 -16.71
N LYS A 267 -8.80 -10.77 -17.15
CA LYS A 267 -8.53 -11.32 -18.48
C LYS A 267 -9.37 -10.64 -19.57
N GLU A 268 -10.66 -10.38 -19.31
CA GLU A 268 -11.57 -9.72 -20.27
C GLU A 268 -11.04 -8.32 -20.71
N ILE A 269 -10.43 -7.58 -19.79
CA ILE A 269 -9.89 -6.23 -20.07
C ILE A 269 -8.56 -6.28 -20.83
N SER A 270 -7.75 -7.31 -20.60
CA SER A 270 -6.49 -7.53 -21.34
C SER A 270 -6.76 -7.86 -22.81
N GLU A 271 -7.82 -8.64 -23.08
CA GLU A 271 -8.24 -8.98 -24.44
C GLU A 271 -8.81 -7.75 -25.18
N GLU A 272 -9.59 -6.90 -24.50
CA GLU A 272 -10.08 -5.64 -25.08
C GLU A 272 -8.96 -4.66 -25.44
N LYS A 273 -7.91 -4.52 -24.60
CA LYS A 273 -6.73 -3.69 -24.91
C LYS A 273 -5.92 -4.26 -26.08
N SER A 274 -5.75 -5.59 -26.15
CA SER A 274 -5.07 -6.27 -27.26
C SER A 274 -5.80 -6.05 -28.59
N ILE A 275 -7.14 -6.07 -28.58
CA ILE A 275 -7.97 -5.78 -29.76
C ILE A 275 -7.89 -4.29 -30.14
N ARG A 276 -7.98 -3.35 -29.19
CA ARG A 276 -7.87 -1.91 -29.48
C ARG A 276 -6.50 -1.53 -30.07
N ASN A 277 -5.41 -2.09 -29.53
CA ASN A 277 -4.06 -1.83 -30.05
C ASN A 277 -3.85 -2.41 -31.46
N LYS A 278 -4.56 -3.48 -31.83
CA LYS A 278 -4.54 -4.01 -33.21
C LYS A 278 -5.38 -3.16 -34.17
N LEU A 279 -6.44 -2.53 -33.68
CA LEU A 279 -7.32 -1.66 -34.46
C LEU A 279 -6.78 -0.24 -34.65
N SER A 280 -5.90 0.25 -33.77
CA SER A 280 -5.24 1.56 -33.92
C SER A 280 -4.06 1.58 -34.89
N ILE A 281 -3.75 0.44 -35.53
CA ILE A 281 -2.68 0.26 -36.52
C ILE A 281 -3.28 0.03 -37.93
N LEU A 282 -4.61 0.06 -38.07
CA LEU A 282 -5.35 0.06 -39.34
C LEU A 282 -5.93 1.46 -39.61
#